data_AF-A0A975ITQ4-F1
#
_entry.id   AF-A0A975ITQ4-F1
#
_cell.length_a   1.000
_cell.length_b   1.000
_cell.length_c   1.000
_cell.angle_alpha   90.00
_cell.angle_beta   90.00
_cell.angle_gamma   90.00
#
_symmetry.space_group_name_H-M   'P 1'
#
loop_
_entity.id
_entity.type
_entity.pdbx_description
1 polymer ?
#
loop_
_entity_poly.entity_id
_entity_poly.type
_entity_poly.pdbx_seq_one_letter_code
_entity_poly.pdbx_strand_id
1 'polypeptide(L)'
;MYQALDPYLNTSTWHTNHANDDARFYQCLRTIVCDPNFNPDTMGDYMYQQKGFTKGVHTNPLTRAIDHRVTEAWAIRDFVRQHHLCDCLNDPDHEAAHAE
;
A
#
# COMPACT_ATOMS: atom_id res chain seq x y z
N MET A 1 7.98 7.88 -4.57
CA MET A 1 7.66 6.53 -4.07
C MET A 1 6.26 6.52 -3.46
N TYR A 2 6.07 6.98 -2.21
CA TYR A 2 4.76 6.89 -1.53
C TYR A 2 3.64 7.73 -2.15
N GLN A 3 3.97 8.70 -3.01
CA GLN A 3 2.98 9.40 -3.85
C GLN A 3 2.17 8.44 -4.74
N ALA A 4 2.66 7.22 -4.99
CA ALA A 4 1.89 6.17 -5.65
C ALA A 4 0.58 5.81 -4.90
N LEU A 5 0.48 6.13 -3.61
CA LEU A 5 -0.73 5.93 -2.80
C LEU A 5 -1.72 7.09 -2.89
N ASP A 6 -1.36 8.22 -3.50
CA ASP A 6 -2.23 9.40 -3.60
C ASP A 6 -3.59 9.10 -4.25
N PRO A 7 -3.67 8.29 -5.34
CA PRO A 7 -4.96 7.93 -5.92
C PRO A 7 -5.89 7.20 -4.94
N TYR A 8 -5.33 6.30 -4.10
CA TYR A 8 -6.07 5.61 -3.05
C TYR A 8 -6.46 6.57 -1.92
N LEU A 9 -5.51 7.37 -1.42
CA LEU A 9 -5.74 8.31 -0.33
C LEU A 9 -6.74 9.41 -0.72
N ASN A 10 -6.80 9.83 -1.97
CA ASN A 10 -7.76 10.87 -2.40
C ASN A 10 -9.21 10.38 -2.47
N THR A 11 -9.47 9.09 -2.27
CA THR A 11 -10.83 8.56 -2.17
C THR A 11 -11.45 8.87 -0.81
N SER A 12 -12.76 9.15 -0.76
CA SER A 12 -13.45 9.39 0.51
C SER A 12 -13.56 8.13 1.38
N THR A 13 -13.55 6.95 0.75
CA THR A 13 -13.74 5.63 1.37
C THR A 13 -12.43 4.92 1.69
N TRP A 14 -11.27 5.58 1.58
CA TRP A 14 -9.96 4.96 1.81
C TRP A 14 -9.87 4.17 3.14
N HIS A 15 -10.57 4.63 4.17
CA HIS A 15 -10.57 4.07 5.52
C HIS A 15 -11.53 2.88 5.70
N THR A 16 -12.34 2.55 4.70
CA THR A 16 -13.25 1.41 4.75
C THR A 16 -12.56 0.14 4.27
N ASN A 17 -12.90 -1.00 4.88
CA ASN A 17 -12.40 -2.32 4.49
C ASN A 17 -13.31 -2.98 3.45
N HIS A 18 -13.80 -2.19 2.49
CA HIS A 18 -14.54 -2.75 1.37
C HIS A 18 -13.55 -3.30 0.35
N ALA A 19 -13.90 -4.42 -0.29
CA ALA A 19 -13.04 -5.08 -1.26
C ALA A 19 -12.51 -4.16 -2.38
N ASN A 20 -13.30 -3.15 -2.78
CA ASN A 20 -12.89 -2.17 -3.79
C ASN A 20 -11.79 -1.21 -3.28
N ASP A 21 -11.85 -0.81 -2.01
CA ASP A 21 -10.84 0.07 -1.41
C ASP A 21 -9.55 -0.71 -1.12
N ASP A 22 -9.67 -1.97 -0.69
CA ASP A 22 -8.54 -2.90 -0.54
C ASP A 22 -7.83 -3.11 -1.89
N ALA A 23 -8.59 -3.41 -2.95
CA ALA A 23 -8.04 -3.59 -4.29
C ALA A 23 -7.28 -2.36 -4.78
N ARG A 24 -7.81 -1.15 -4.52
CA ARG A 24 -7.12 0.11 -4.87
C ARG A 24 -5.83 0.29 -4.09
N PHE A 25 -5.84 -0.01 -2.79
CA PHE A 25 -4.63 0.02 -1.98
C PHE A 25 -3.57 -0.93 -2.54
N TYR A 26 -3.93 -2.18 -2.83
CA TYR A 26 -2.99 -3.17 -3.37
C TYR A 26 -2.48 -2.81 -4.78
N GLN A 27 -3.34 -2.25 -5.64
CA GLN A 27 -2.93 -1.74 -6.95
C GLN A 27 -1.90 -0.61 -6.85
N CYS A 28 -1.99 0.23 -5.84
CA CYS A 28 -0.98 1.26 -5.60
C CYS A 28 0.28 0.64 -4.97
N LEU A 29 0.12 -0.22 -3.96
CA LEU A 29 1.20 -0.86 -3.23
C LEU A 29 2.11 -1.71 -4.14
N ARG A 30 1.54 -2.43 -5.12
CA ARG A 30 2.31 -3.28 -6.05
C ARG A 30 3.42 -2.51 -6.78
N THR A 31 3.24 -1.20 -6.99
CA THR A 31 4.18 -0.35 -7.73
C THR A 31 5.42 0.05 -6.91
N ILE A 32 5.35 -0.09 -5.58
CA ILE A 32 6.40 0.35 -4.66
C ILE A 32 6.92 -0.76 -3.77
N VAL A 33 6.16 -1.85 -3.56
CA VAL A 33 6.50 -2.91 -2.59
C VAL A 33 7.81 -3.63 -2.90
N CYS A 34 8.20 -3.65 -4.17
CA CYS A 34 9.44 -4.24 -4.64
C CYS A 34 10.65 -3.31 -4.60
N ASP A 35 10.46 -2.02 -4.30
CA ASP A 35 11.59 -1.12 -4.09
C ASP A 35 12.39 -1.59 -2.85
N PRO A 36 13.72 -1.75 -2.94
CA PRO A 36 14.54 -2.17 -1.81
C PRO A 36 14.43 -1.20 -0.61
N ASN A 37 14.20 0.08 -0.89
CA ASN A 37 14.03 1.14 0.10
C ASN A 37 12.58 1.25 0.62
N PHE A 38 11.65 0.45 0.09
CA PHE A 38 10.29 0.42 0.60
C PHE A 38 10.29 -0.06 2.06
N ASN A 39 9.73 0.78 2.92
CA ASN A 39 9.47 0.51 4.32
C ASN A 39 7.99 0.87 4.64
N PRO A 40 7.19 -0.08 5.17
CA PRO A 40 5.79 0.17 5.52
C PRO A 40 5.58 1.18 6.67
N ASP A 41 6.52 1.35 7.58
CA ASP A 41 6.39 2.32 8.69
C ASP A 41 6.47 3.75 8.17
N THR A 42 7.42 4.03 7.27
CA THR A 42 7.53 5.33 6.59
C THR A 42 6.40 5.56 5.59
N MET A 43 5.82 4.48 5.03
CA MET A 43 4.56 4.55 4.29
C MET A 43 3.41 5.02 5.20
N GLY A 44 3.30 4.46 6.41
CA GLY A 44 2.34 4.89 7.41
C GLY A 44 2.50 6.36 7.77
N ASP A 45 3.73 6.81 8.03
CA ASP A 45 4.04 8.21 8.32
C ASP A 45 3.57 9.14 7.19
N TYR A 46 3.78 8.74 5.94
CA TYR A 46 3.27 9.46 4.78
C TYR A 46 1.74 9.56 4.79
N MET A 47 1.02 8.46 5.04
CA MET A 47 -0.44 8.46 5.11
C MET A 47 -0.96 9.35 6.24
N TYR A 48 -0.30 9.33 7.41
CA TYR A 48 -0.61 10.21 8.53
C TYR A 48 -0.47 11.69 8.12
N GLN A 49 0.64 12.05 7.47
CA GLN A 49 0.88 13.41 6.99
C GLN A 49 -0.15 13.86 5.95
N GLN A 50 -0.45 13.02 4.96
CA GLN A 50 -1.44 13.34 3.91
C GLN A 50 -2.85 13.55 4.44
N LYS A 51 -3.23 12.85 5.53
CA LYS A 51 -4.53 13.01 6.17
C LYS A 51 -4.56 14.07 7.28
N GLY A 52 -3.41 14.69 7.59
CA GLY A 52 -3.31 15.66 8.68
C GLY A 52 -3.53 15.03 10.06
N PHE A 53 -3.19 13.75 10.22
CA PHE A 53 -3.33 13.03 11.48
C PHE A 53 -1.99 12.95 12.22
N THR A 54 -2.05 12.94 13.55
CA THR A 54 -0.87 12.75 14.40
C THR A 54 -0.71 11.28 14.74
N LYS A 55 0.47 10.71 14.47
CA LYS A 55 0.81 9.31 14.78
C LYS A 55 0.75 9.06 16.30
N GLY A 56 0.24 7.88 16.69
CA GLY A 56 0.16 7.45 18.09
C GLY A 56 -0.95 8.14 18.91
N VAL A 57 -1.63 9.13 18.35
CA VAL A 57 -2.79 9.76 18.97
C VAL A 57 -4.06 9.08 18.45
N HIS A 58 -4.50 8.05 19.16
CA HIS A 58 -5.70 7.25 18.80
C HIS A 58 -7.04 7.97 19.11
N THR A 59 -7.07 9.29 19.04
CA THR A 59 -8.31 10.07 19.23
C THR A 59 -9.20 10.04 17.99
N ASN A 60 -8.61 9.81 16.81
CA ASN A 60 -9.34 9.71 15.55
C ASN A 60 -9.46 8.22 15.14
N PRO A 61 -10.68 7.66 15.02
CA PRO A 61 -10.87 6.26 14.65
C PRO A 61 -10.27 5.91 13.27
N LEU A 62 -10.08 6.89 12.39
CA LEU A 62 -9.48 6.70 11.06
C LEU A 62 -7.98 6.38 11.11
N THR A 63 -7.28 6.68 12.21
CA THR A 63 -5.85 6.32 12.34
C THR A 63 -5.65 4.81 12.37
N ARG A 64 -6.65 4.06 12.89
CA ARG A 64 -6.62 2.59 12.89
C ARG A 64 -6.60 2.00 11.49
N ALA A 65 -7.24 2.67 10.52
CA ALA A 65 -7.19 2.24 9.13
C ALA A 65 -5.76 2.37 8.58
N ILE A 66 -5.02 3.42 8.95
CA ILE A 66 -3.61 3.58 8.57
C ILE A 66 -2.77 2.47 9.20
N ASP A 67 -2.93 2.23 10.51
CA ASP A 67 -2.19 1.17 11.23
C ASP A 67 -2.46 -0.22 10.61
N HIS A 68 -3.71 -0.47 10.19
CA HIS A 68 -4.08 -1.68 9.47
C HIS A 68 -3.34 -1.81 8.13
N ARG A 69 -3.34 -0.76 7.31
CA ARG A 69 -2.62 -0.76 6.02
C ARG A 69 -1.11 -0.93 6.17
N VAL A 70 -0.51 -0.37 7.22
CA VAL A 70 0.91 -0.58 7.55
C VAL A 70 1.17 -2.06 7.84
N THR A 71 0.29 -2.70 8.63
CA THR A 71 0.39 -4.12 8.96
C THR A 71 0.27 -4.99 7.71
N GLU A 72 -0.70 -4.71 6.83
CA GLU A 72 -0.87 -5.43 5.57
C GLU A 72 0.34 -5.25 4.64
N ALA A 73 0.86 -4.03 4.53
CA ALA A 73 2.04 -3.74 3.71
C ALA A 73 3.29 -4.47 4.22
N TRP A 74 3.44 -4.65 5.53
CA TRP A 74 4.48 -5.50 6.11
C TRP A 74 4.34 -6.96 5.65
N ALA A 75 3.14 -7.54 5.81
CA ALA A 75 2.88 -8.92 5.41
C ALA A 75 3.16 -9.15 3.91
N ILE A 76 2.72 -8.21 3.05
CA ILE A 76 2.91 -8.30 1.60
C ILE A 76 4.38 -8.16 1.24
N ARG A 77 5.10 -7.19 1.81
CA ARG A 77 6.53 -7.00 1.58
C ARG A 77 7.33 -8.24 1.93
N ASP A 78 7.06 -8.82 3.11
CA ASP A 78 7.75 -10.01 3.58
C ASP A 78 7.45 -11.21 2.69
N PHE A 79 6.18 -11.41 2.32
CA PHE A 79 5.76 -12.46 1.40
C PHE A 79 6.47 -12.35 0.04
N VAL A 80 6.39 -11.18 -0.58
CA VAL A 80 6.97 -10.94 -1.91
C VAL A 80 8.49 -11.14 -1.90
N ARG A 81 9.17 -10.72 -0.82
CA ARG A 81 10.63 -10.90 -0.68
C ARG A 81 11.03 -12.35 -0.44
N GLN A 82 10.31 -13.07 0.42
CA GLN A 82 10.61 -14.48 0.72
C GLN A 82 10.39 -15.39 -0.50
N HIS A 83 9.42 -15.04 -1.35
CA HIS A 83 9.08 -15.82 -2.54
C HIS A 83 9.73 -15.29 -3.83
N HIS A 84 10.65 -14.32 -3.75
CA HIS A 84 11.33 -13.71 -4.91
C HIS A 84 10.36 -13.18 -5.99
N LEU A 85 9.14 -12.77 -5.59
CA LEU A 85 8.09 -12.37 -6.52
C LEU A 85 8.35 -11.00 -7.16
N CYS A 86 9.28 -10.22 -6.61
CA CYS A 86 9.70 -8.96 -7.23
C CYS A 86 10.38 -9.13 -8.58
N ASP A 87 10.99 -10.28 -8.82
CA ASP A 87 11.61 -10.57 -10.11
C ASP A 87 10.53 -10.78 -11.18
N CYS A 88 9.38 -11.36 -10.81
CA CYS A 88 8.23 -11.57 -11.69
C CYS A 88 7.36 -10.31 -11.87
N LEU A 89 7.20 -9.49 -10.83
CA LEU A 89 6.36 -8.29 -10.88
C LEU A 89 6.98 -7.15 -11.71
N ASN A 90 8.30 -7.17 -11.90
CA ASN A 90 9.03 -6.21 -12.73
C ASN A 90 9.27 -6.72 -14.17
N ASP A 91 8.74 -7.89 -14.53
CA ASP A 91 8.88 -8.46 -15.86
C ASP A 91 7.86 -7.79 -16.82
N PRO A 92 8.31 -7.00 -17.81
CA PRO A 92 7.43 -6.31 -18.75
C PRO A 92 6.70 -7.26 -19.72
N ASP A 93 7.11 -8.53 -19.80
CA ASP A 93 6.53 -9.54 -20.69
C ASP A 93 5.29 -10.24 -20.08
N HIS A 94 5.03 -10.08 -18.78
CA HIS A 94 3.87 -10.71 -18.13
C HIS A 94 2.53 -10.06 -18.48
N GLU A 95 2.51 -8.79 -18.92
CA GLU A 95 1.28 -8.12 -19.39
C GLU A 95 0.84 -8.57 -20.80
N ALA A 96 1.68 -9.27 -21.56
CA ALA A 96 1.35 -9.71 -22.93
C ALA A 96 0.55 -11.02 -23.00
N ALA A 97 0.43 -11.78 -21.90
CA ALA A 97 -0.15 -13.13 -21.90
C ALA A 97 -1.66 -13.21 -21.61
N HIS A 98 -2.34 -12.08 -21.40
CA HIS A 98 -3.79 -12.05 -21.09
C HIS A 98 -4.63 -11.18 -22.03
N ALA A 99 -4.09 -10.85 -23.20
CA ALA A 99 -4.83 -10.20 -24.28
C ALA A 99 -5.08 -11.18 -25.44
N GLU A 100 -5.90 -12.21 -25.19
CA GLU A 100 -6.57 -13.01 -26.24
C GLU A 100 -8.07 -13.05 -25.98
#